data_AF-A0A1F8SBW0-F1
#
_entry.id   AF-A0A1F8SBW0-F1
#
_cell.length_a   1.000
_cell.length_b   1.000
_cell.length_c   1.000
_cell.angle_alpha   90.00
_cell.angle_beta   90.00
_cell.angle_gamma   90.00
#
_symmetry.space_group_name_H-M   'P 1'
#
loop_
_entity.id
_entity.type
_entity.pdbx_description
1 polymer ?
#
loop_
_entity_poly.entity_id
_entity_poly.type
_entity_poly.pdbx_seq_one_letter_code
_entity_poly.pdbx_strand_id
1 'polypeptide(L)'
;MHGTTRTRPAVRPVGTGVNAVVWIEPGRAIVVRGTATGDPASLQLPIPHVPTETAPALAEVAHRIGDVDRVLVLGTDDLRTALEREIVAIGHHPEAIREEPNPGPFDEADLVARLRRLG
;
A
#
# COMPACT_ATOMS: atom_id res chain seq x y z
N MET A 1 41.21 16.32 -7.41
CA MET A 1 39.94 16.70 -6.76
C MET A 1 38.81 16.17 -7.64
N HIS A 2 38.28 14.98 -7.36
CA HIS A 2 37.17 14.40 -8.13
C HIS A 2 35.88 14.61 -7.37
N GLY A 3 35.04 15.49 -7.90
CA GLY A 3 33.70 15.76 -7.38
C GLY A 3 32.85 14.50 -7.50
N THR A 4 32.37 14.02 -6.36
CA THR A 4 31.32 13.01 -6.31
C THR A 4 30.02 13.69 -6.74
N THR A 5 29.53 13.33 -7.93
CA THR A 5 28.15 13.61 -8.33
C THR A 5 27.24 12.86 -7.37
N ARG A 6 26.85 13.54 -6.29
CA ARG A 6 25.79 13.10 -5.39
C ARG A 6 24.52 13.11 -6.23
N THR A 7 24.08 11.93 -6.68
CA THR A 7 22.76 11.74 -7.28
C THR A 7 21.75 12.30 -6.29
N ARG A 8 21.19 13.45 -6.61
CA ARG A 8 20.15 14.11 -5.81
C ARG A 8 19.00 13.11 -5.71
N PRO A 9 18.53 12.73 -4.51
CA PRO A 9 17.33 11.92 -4.41
C PRO A 9 16.22 12.68 -5.14
N ALA A 10 15.57 12.00 -6.09
CA ALA A 10 14.44 12.57 -6.81
C ALA A 10 13.46 13.06 -5.75
N VAL A 11 13.23 14.37 -5.71
CA VAL A 11 12.19 14.96 -4.88
C VAL A 11 10.89 14.43 -5.47
N ARG A 12 10.38 13.36 -4.85
CA ARG A 12 9.04 12.86 -5.14
C ARG A 12 8.09 14.02 -4.90
N PRO A 13 7.17 14.31 -5.82
CA PRO A 13 6.11 15.26 -5.51
C PRO A 13 5.36 14.68 -4.31
N VAL A 14 5.55 15.32 -3.16
CA VAL A 14 4.81 15.04 -1.93
C VAL A 14 3.40 15.52 -2.19
N GLY A 15 2.61 14.68 -2.87
CA GLY A 15 1.18 14.84 -2.88
C GLY A 15 0.74 14.71 -1.42
N THR A 16 0.10 15.74 -0.89
CA THR A 16 -0.41 15.75 0.50
C THR A 16 -1.49 14.69 0.75
N GLY A 17 -1.94 14.01 -0.31
CA GLY A 17 -2.93 12.95 -0.28
C GLY A 17 -2.34 11.54 -0.19
N VAL A 18 -3.25 10.56 -0.15
CA VAL A 18 -2.92 9.13 -0.13
C VAL A 18 -2.24 8.73 -1.44
N ASN A 19 -1.09 8.05 -1.35
CA ASN A 19 -0.35 7.61 -2.54
C ASN A 19 -0.58 6.13 -2.87
N ALA A 20 -1.12 5.36 -1.91
CA ALA A 20 -1.52 3.98 -2.12
C ALA A 20 -2.77 3.63 -1.31
N VAL A 21 -3.66 2.84 -1.90
CA VAL A 21 -4.80 2.22 -1.23
C VAL A 21 -4.63 0.71 -1.31
N VAL A 22 -4.74 0.05 -0.18
CA VAL A 22 -4.73 -1.41 -0.09
C VAL A 22 -6.04 -1.87 0.50
N TRP A 23 -6.62 -2.88 -0.12
CA TRP A 23 -7.68 -3.66 0.50
C TRP A 23 -7.22 -5.09 0.71
N ILE A 24 -7.50 -5.63 1.90
CA ILE A 24 -7.07 -6.97 2.27
C ILE A 24 -8.17 -7.75 3.01
N GLU A 25 -8.39 -8.99 2.57
CA GLU A 25 -9.27 -9.96 3.20
C GLU A 25 -8.69 -11.39 3.05
N PRO A 26 -9.19 -12.39 3.80
CA PRO A 26 -8.85 -13.77 3.53
C PRO A 26 -9.16 -14.13 2.07
N GLY A 27 -8.18 -14.72 1.37
CA GLY A 27 -8.27 -15.09 -0.04
C GLY A 27 -7.61 -14.10 -0.99
N ARG A 28 -7.63 -12.78 -0.72
CA ARG A 28 -7.08 -11.78 -1.65
C ARG A 28 -6.70 -10.44 -1.02
N ALA A 29 -5.75 -9.78 -1.66
CA ALA A 29 -5.44 -8.37 -1.47
C ALA A 29 -5.43 -7.66 -2.83
N ILE A 30 -5.82 -6.39 -2.84
CA ILE A 30 -5.70 -5.50 -3.99
C ILE A 30 -4.89 -4.29 -3.55
N VAL A 31 -3.80 -4.01 -4.27
CA VAL A 31 -2.94 -2.85 -4.06
C VAL A 31 -3.15 -1.91 -5.23
N VAL A 32 -3.53 -0.67 -4.96
CA VAL A 32 -3.63 0.40 -5.95
C VAL A 32 -2.69 1.52 -5.57
N ARG A 33 -1.77 1.87 -6.46
CA ARG A 33 -0.74 2.87 -6.23
C ARG A 33 -0.83 4.00 -7.25
N GLY A 34 -0.70 5.23 -6.77
CA GLY A 34 -0.54 6.40 -7.63
C GLY A 34 0.80 6.36 -8.36
N THR A 35 0.79 6.67 -9.66
CA THR A 35 2.01 6.78 -10.46
C THR A 35 2.28 8.24 -10.81
N ALA A 36 3.53 8.56 -11.17
CA ALA A 36 3.90 9.90 -11.61
C ALA A 36 3.21 10.33 -12.93
N THR A 37 2.68 9.37 -13.70
CA THR A 37 1.95 9.62 -14.94
C THR A 37 0.46 9.92 -14.71
N GLY A 38 -0.03 9.80 -13.47
CA GLY A 38 -1.42 10.07 -13.09
C GLY A 38 -2.37 8.87 -13.21
N ASP A 39 -1.94 7.81 -13.90
CA ASP A 39 -2.71 6.55 -14.00
C ASP A 39 -2.33 5.60 -12.88
N PRO A 40 -3.26 5.24 -11.97
CA PRO A 40 -2.96 4.29 -10.91
C PRO A 40 -2.58 2.93 -11.47
N ALA A 41 -1.60 2.29 -10.84
CA ALA A 41 -1.26 0.90 -11.08
C ALA A 41 -1.95 0.02 -10.03
N SER A 42 -2.58 -1.06 -10.47
CA SER A 42 -3.26 -2.03 -9.62
C SER A 42 -2.58 -3.40 -9.69
N LEU A 43 -2.66 -4.14 -8.60
CA LEU A 43 -2.22 -5.54 -8.54
C LEU A 43 -3.06 -6.31 -7.53
N GLN A 44 -3.48 -7.51 -7.91
CA GLN A 44 -4.14 -8.46 -7.02
C GLN A 44 -3.16 -9.55 -6.58
N LEU A 45 -3.20 -9.89 -5.30
CA LEU A 45 -2.35 -10.89 -4.66
C LEU A 45 -3.20 -11.89 -3.87
N PRO A 46 -2.88 -13.20 -3.87
CA PRO A 46 -3.57 -14.17 -3.04
C PRO A 46 -3.19 -13.99 -1.57
N ILE A 47 -4.18 -14.10 -0.67
CA ILE A 47 -3.96 -14.10 0.79
C ILE A 47 -4.38 -15.46 1.34
N PRO A 48 -3.44 -16.36 1.66
CA PRO A 48 -3.77 -17.68 2.19
C PRO A 48 -4.55 -17.59 3.50
N HIS A 49 -5.50 -18.52 3.68
CA HIS A 49 -6.22 -18.69 4.95
C HIS A 49 -5.35 -19.35 6.03
N VAL A 50 -4.22 -19.93 5.63
CA VAL A 50 -3.29 -20.64 6.51
C VAL A 50 -2.32 -19.63 7.13
N PRO A 51 -2.32 -19.43 8.46
CA PRO A 51 -1.53 -18.38 9.10
C PRO A 51 -0.02 -18.40 8.78
N THR A 52 0.57 -19.59 8.61
CA THR A 52 1.99 -19.76 8.27
C THR A 52 2.35 -19.26 6.88
N GLU A 53 1.37 -19.22 5.97
CA GLU A 53 1.53 -18.74 4.59
C GLU A 53 1.03 -17.30 4.43
N THR A 54 0.20 -16.82 5.37
CA THR A 54 -0.30 -15.44 5.37
C THR A 54 0.84 -14.44 5.54
N ALA A 55 1.77 -14.66 6.47
CA ALA A 55 2.88 -13.73 6.73
C ALA A 55 3.74 -13.42 5.48
N PRO A 56 4.26 -14.41 4.72
CA PRO A 56 5.02 -14.10 3.50
C PRO A 56 4.15 -13.44 2.42
N ALA A 57 2.85 -13.74 2.35
CA ALA A 57 1.94 -13.04 1.44
C ALA A 57 1.75 -11.56 1.83
N LEU A 58 1.65 -11.25 3.12
CA LEU A 58 1.59 -9.86 3.63
C LEU A 58 2.89 -9.11 3.38
N ALA A 59 4.04 -9.77 3.53
CA ALA A 59 5.33 -9.19 3.18
C ALA A 59 5.38 -8.82 1.69
N GLU A 60 4.90 -9.69 0.80
CA GLU A 60 4.80 -9.36 -0.64
C GLU A 60 3.87 -8.16 -0.88
N VAL A 61 2.70 -8.10 -0.24
CA VAL A 61 1.81 -6.93 -0.30
C VAL A 61 2.55 -5.66 0.12
N ALA A 62 3.29 -5.70 1.23
CA ALA A 62 4.08 -4.57 1.72
C ALA A 62 5.14 -4.11 0.71
N HIS A 63 5.84 -5.06 0.05
CA HIS A 63 6.79 -4.73 -1.02
C HIS A 63 6.10 -4.07 -2.23
N ARG A 64 4.85 -4.45 -2.55
CA ARG A 64 4.08 -3.85 -3.65
C ARG A 64 3.56 -2.45 -3.36
N ILE A 65 3.24 -2.17 -2.10
CA ILE A 65 3.01 -0.79 -1.65
C ILE A 65 4.30 0.02 -1.88
N GLY A 66 5.42 -0.54 -1.43
CA GLY A 66 6.73 0.07 -1.51
C GLY A 66 6.84 1.30 -0.61
N ASP A 67 7.90 2.07 -0.85
CA ASP A 67 8.12 3.31 -0.12
C ASP A 67 7.14 4.37 -0.65
N VAL A 68 6.14 4.74 0.15
CA VAL A 68 5.13 5.77 -0.13
C VAL A 68 4.96 6.65 1.09
N ASP A 69 4.51 7.90 0.91
CA ASP A 69 4.38 8.83 2.04
C ASP A 69 3.12 8.50 2.87
N ARG A 70 2.00 8.21 2.20
CA ARG A 70 0.70 7.88 2.84
C ARG A 70 0.03 6.67 2.20
N VAL A 71 -0.45 5.76 3.05
CA VAL A 71 -1.20 4.56 2.62
C VAL A 71 -2.52 4.45 3.36
N LEU A 72 -3.61 4.16 2.64
CA LEU A 72 -4.89 3.77 3.22
C LEU A 72 -4.98 2.24 3.22
N VAL A 73 -5.17 1.63 4.39
CA VAL A 73 -5.35 0.18 4.52
C VAL A 73 -6.79 -0.14 4.92
N LEU A 74 -7.47 -0.88 4.07
CA LEU A 74 -8.85 -1.35 4.23
C LEU A 74 -8.86 -2.86 4.45
N GLY A 75 -9.74 -3.36 5.29
CA GLY A 75 -9.84 -4.79 5.59
C GLY A 75 -10.17 -5.06 7.05
N THR A 76 -10.15 -6.34 7.43
CA THR A 76 -10.32 -6.75 8.83
C THR A 76 -9.20 -6.18 9.70
N ASP A 77 -9.50 -5.91 10.98
CA ASP A 77 -8.52 -5.33 11.91
C ASP A 77 -7.27 -6.20 12.06
N ASP A 78 -7.43 -7.52 12.07
CA ASP A 78 -6.33 -8.48 12.19
C ASP A 78 -5.36 -8.42 11.01
N LEU A 79 -5.89 -8.47 9.77
CA LEU A 79 -5.06 -8.44 8.56
C LEU A 79 -4.44 -7.07 8.32
N ARG A 80 -5.16 -6.00 8.64
CA ARG A 80 -4.62 -4.63 8.60
C ARG A 80 -3.46 -4.47 9.58
N THR A 81 -3.64 -4.89 10.84
CA THR A 81 -2.57 -4.83 11.84
C THR A 81 -1.36 -5.67 11.44
N ALA A 82 -1.59 -6.86 10.88
CA ALA A 82 -0.51 -7.71 10.39
C ALA A 82 0.23 -7.08 9.20
N LEU A 83 -0.48 -6.50 8.24
CA LEU A 83 0.12 -5.80 7.11
C LEU A 83 0.91 -4.56 7.55
N GLU A 84 0.38 -3.76 8.48
CA GLU A 84 1.09 -2.61 9.05
C GLU A 84 2.44 -3.03 9.68
N ARG A 85 2.48 -4.19 10.36
CA ARG A 85 3.73 -4.74 10.91
C ARG A 85 4.73 -5.10 9.81
N GLU A 86 4.29 -5.72 8.72
CA GLU A 86 5.17 -6.08 7.61
C GLU A 86 5.71 -4.83 6.89
N ILE A 87 4.89 -3.81 6.67
CA ILE A 87 5.32 -2.52 6.10
C ILE A 87 6.46 -1.92 6.94
N VAL A 88 6.29 -1.89 8.26
CA VAL A 88 7.32 -1.39 9.18
C VAL A 88 8.56 -2.30 9.17
N ALA A 89 8.38 -3.62 9.13
CA ALA A 89 9.47 -4.59 9.14
C ALA A 89 10.40 -4.47 7.92
N ILE A 90 9.86 -4.11 6.75
CA ILE A 90 10.65 -3.88 5.53
C ILE A 90 11.26 -2.47 5.44
N GLY A 91 11.13 -1.66 6.52
CA GLY A 91 11.72 -0.34 6.63
C GLY A 91 10.93 0.77 5.93
N HIS A 92 9.66 0.52 5.59
CA HIS A 92 8.74 1.56 5.12
C HIS A 92 7.99 2.15 6.31
N HIS A 93 7.89 3.49 6.34
CA HIS A 93 7.19 4.21 7.40
C HIS A 93 6.13 5.17 6.83
N PRO A 94 5.19 4.67 6.02
CA PRO A 94 4.09 5.51 5.54
C PRO A 94 3.20 5.92 6.71
N GLU A 95 2.62 7.10 6.61
CA GLU A 95 1.50 7.48 7.45
C GLU A 95 0.29 6.63 7.03
N ALA A 96 -0.10 5.69 7.90
CA ALA A 96 -1.23 4.80 7.68
C ALA A 96 -2.53 5.50 8.06
N ILE A 97 -3.40 5.74 7.08
CA ILE A 97 -4.74 6.29 7.30
C ILE A 97 -5.69 5.12 7.58
N ARG A 98 -6.38 5.18 8.71
CA ARG A 98 -7.40 4.20 9.09
C ARG A 98 -8.78 4.76 8.80
N GLU A 99 -9.48 4.18 7.83
CA GLU A 99 -10.93 4.35 7.70
C GLU A 99 -11.65 3.38 8.66
N GLU A 100 -12.88 3.75 9.04
CA GLU A 100 -13.79 2.89 9.79
C GLU A 100 -13.94 1.54 9.06
N PRO A 101 -14.03 0.39 9.77
CA PRO A 101 -14.18 -0.91 9.12
C PRO A 101 -15.40 -0.87 8.20
N ASN A 102 -15.16 -0.84 6.90
CA ASN A 102 -16.22 -0.84 5.90
C ASN A 102 -16.29 -2.25 5.29
N PRO A 103 -17.28 -3.07 5.69
CA PRO A 103 -17.43 -4.43 5.20
C PRO A 103 -18.13 -4.39 3.84
N GLY A 104 -17.38 -4.00 2.80
CA GLY A 104 -17.78 -4.19 1.42
C GLY A 104 -16.67 -4.93 0.70
N PRO A 105 -16.98 -5.93 -0.16
CA PRO A 105 -16.00 -6.37 -1.13
C PRO A 105 -15.66 -5.16 -2.00
N PHE A 106 -14.40 -4.73 -1.99
CA PHE A 106 -13.95 -3.68 -2.88
C PHE A 106 -13.38 -4.32 -4.15
N ASP A 107 -13.73 -3.75 -5.29
CA ASP A 107 -13.03 -4.06 -6.53
C ASP A 107 -11.92 -3.03 -6.80
N GLU A 108 -11.19 -3.25 -7.88
CA GLU A 108 -10.12 -2.34 -8.30
C GLU A 108 -10.63 -0.92 -8.56
N ALA A 109 -11.82 -0.77 -9.16
CA ALA A 109 -12.38 0.52 -9.52
C ALA A 109 -12.73 1.35 -8.27
N ASP A 110 -13.25 0.70 -7.22
CA ASP A 110 -13.51 1.33 -5.92
C ASP A 110 -12.22 1.90 -5.30
N LEU A 111 -11.12 1.14 -5.35
CA LEU A 111 -9.85 1.55 -4.78
C LEU A 111 -9.18 2.66 -5.59
N VAL A 112 -9.28 2.60 -6.92
CA VAL A 112 -8.85 3.69 -7.82
C VAL A 112 -9.64 4.97 -7.54
N ALA A 113 -10.97 4.87 -7.39
CA ALA A 113 -11.81 6.01 -7.06
C ALA A 113 -11.45 6.62 -5.69
N ARG A 114 -11.20 5.79 -4.68
CA ARG A 114 -10.71 6.24 -3.37
C ARG A 114 -9.35 6.94 -3.46
N LEU A 115 -8.40 6.34 -4.17
CA LEU A 115 -7.07 6.92 -4.34
C LEU A 115 -7.18 8.30 -4.99
N ARG A 116 -7.99 8.47 -6.03
CA ARG A 116 -8.20 9.76 -6.70
C ARG A 116 -8.93 10.79 -5.83
N ARG A 117 -9.79 10.34 -4.90
CA ARG A 117 -10.51 11.21 -3.97
C ARG A 117 -9.61 11.72 -2.84
N LEU A 118 -8.65 10.90 -2.41
CA LEU A 118 -7.82 11.14 -1.23
C LEU A 118 -6.38 11.57 -1.56
N GLY A 119 -5.94 11.39 -2.81
CA GLY A 119 -4.64 11.77 -3.38
C GLY A 119 -4.62 13.19 -3.91
#